data_AF-A0A973MWX3-F1
#
_entry.id   AF-A0A973MWX3-F1
#
_cell.length_a   1.000
_cell.length_b   1.000
_cell.length_c   1.000
_cell.angle_alpha   90.00
_cell.angle_beta   90.00
_cell.angle_gamma   90.00
#
_symmetry.space_group_name_H-M   'P 1'
#
loop_
_entity.id
_entity.type
_entity.pdbx_description
1 polymer ?
#
loop_
_entity_poly.entity_id
_entity_poly.type
_entity_poly.pdbx_seq_one_letter_code
_entity_poly.pdbx_strand_id
1 'polypeptide(L)'
;MDHTETINLIEDALASAVAGDAERAADRLCALGENSDDNRMYGVCGAIANAGKYALGLIYGDQMAQPERGDMFVLEELKPGTFADDPAKAFAARFLVAWCNDDRDTTVALFNAALRSEQYVESVSALLANVAGIVRLGLDEKKKGGRR
;
A
#
# COMPACT_ATOMS: atom_id res chain seq x y z
N MET A 1 19.95 -5.90 -8.86
CA MET A 1 18.55 -6.08 -9.27
C MET A 1 18.18 -5.09 -10.38
N ASP A 2 17.63 -5.59 -11.47
CA ASP A 2 17.11 -4.73 -12.55
C ASP A 2 15.65 -4.33 -12.33
N HIS A 3 15.09 -3.51 -13.24
CA HIS A 3 13.72 -3.00 -13.11
C HIS A 3 12.66 -4.10 -13.22
N THR A 4 12.85 -5.04 -14.14
CA THR A 4 11.91 -6.15 -14.38
C THR A 4 11.88 -7.08 -13.17
N GLU A 5 13.05 -7.39 -12.60
CA GLU A 5 13.18 -8.20 -11.39
C GLU A 5 12.50 -7.53 -10.20
N THR A 6 12.65 -6.21 -10.05
CA THR A 6 11.96 -5.44 -9.00
C THR A 6 10.43 -5.55 -9.15
N ILE A 7 9.90 -5.37 -10.37
CA ILE A 7 8.46 -5.49 -10.64
C ILE A 7 7.97 -6.89 -10.29
N ASN A 8 8.66 -7.92 -10.76
CA ASN A 8 8.28 -9.32 -10.51
C ASN A 8 8.23 -9.61 -9.01
N LEU A 9 9.20 -9.12 -8.23
CA LEU A 9 9.21 -9.30 -6.77
C LEU A 9 8.04 -8.56 -6.08
N ILE A 10 7.70 -7.36 -6.54
CA ILE A 10 6.56 -6.59 -6.01
C ILE A 10 5.25 -7.34 -6.30
N GLU A 11 5.06 -7.79 -7.54
CA GLU A 11 3.88 -8.55 -7.96
C GLU A 11 3.76 -9.86 -7.17
N ASP A 12 4.86 -10.62 -7.03
CA ASP A 12 4.91 -11.85 -6.25
C ASP A 12 4.59 -11.60 -4.77
N ALA A 13 5.16 -10.56 -4.16
CA ALA A 13 4.92 -10.20 -2.77
C ALA A 13 3.43 -9.88 -2.55
N LEU A 14 2.85 -9.05 -3.43
CA LEU A 14 1.44 -8.67 -3.35
C LEU A 14 0.51 -9.86 -3.60
N ALA A 15 0.78 -10.67 -4.63
CA ALA A 15 -0.02 -11.84 -4.93
C ALA A 15 -0.02 -12.85 -3.77
N SER A 16 1.15 -13.08 -3.16
CA SER A 16 1.29 -13.96 -2.00
C SER A 16 0.53 -13.41 -0.79
N ALA A 17 0.66 -12.12 -0.50
CA ALA A 17 -0.08 -11.47 0.58
C ALA A 17 -1.61 -11.54 0.38
N VAL A 18 -2.08 -11.33 -0.85
CA VAL A 18 -3.50 -11.46 -1.22
C VAL A 18 -3.99 -12.90 -1.03
N ALA A 19 -3.17 -13.89 -1.39
CA ALA A 19 -3.46 -15.32 -1.19
C ALA A 19 -3.39 -15.77 0.29
N GLY A 20 -2.86 -14.93 1.19
CA GLY A 20 -2.66 -15.27 2.60
C GLY A 20 -1.37 -16.04 2.88
N ASP A 21 -0.48 -16.14 1.89
CA ASP A 21 0.86 -16.72 2.02
C ASP A 21 1.81 -15.64 2.58
N ALA A 22 1.76 -15.46 3.90
CA ALA A 22 2.52 -14.43 4.60
C ALA A 22 4.03 -14.68 4.57
N GLU A 23 4.46 -15.94 4.59
CA GLU A 23 5.87 -16.32 4.55
C GLU A 23 6.48 -15.93 3.20
N ARG A 24 5.86 -16.34 2.09
CA ARG A 24 6.35 -15.97 0.76
C ARG A 24 6.29 -14.48 0.51
N ALA A 25 5.25 -13.79 1.01
CA ALA A 25 5.18 -12.34 0.91
C ALA A 25 6.34 -11.65 1.64
N ALA A 26 6.67 -12.12 2.85
CA ALA A 26 7.80 -11.62 3.63
C ALA A 26 9.13 -11.89 2.92
N ASP A 27 9.37 -13.10 2.42
CA ASP A 27 10.60 -13.45 1.70
C ASP A 27 10.85 -12.53 0.49
N ARG A 28 9.79 -12.25 -0.27
CA ARG A 28 9.87 -11.37 -1.45
C ARG A 28 10.12 -9.91 -1.05
N LEU A 29 9.53 -9.45 0.07
CA LEU A 29 9.77 -8.12 0.60
C LEU A 29 11.18 -7.96 1.17
N CYS A 30 11.71 -8.98 1.85
CA CYS A 30 13.11 -9.03 2.28
C CYS A 30 14.06 -8.96 1.09
N ALA A 31 13.82 -9.75 0.05
CA ALA A 31 14.63 -9.72 -1.17
C ALA A 31 14.63 -8.32 -1.84
N LEU A 32 13.49 -7.63 -1.84
CA LEU A 32 13.41 -6.23 -2.29
C LEU A 32 14.27 -5.32 -1.42
N GLY A 33 14.18 -5.42 -0.09
CA GLY A 33 14.94 -4.60 0.85
C GLY A 33 16.45 -4.81 0.76
N GLU A 34 16.90 -6.06 0.59
CA GLU A 34 18.33 -6.41 0.47
C GLU A 34 18.96 -5.92 -0.83
N ASN A 35 18.16 -5.74 -1.90
CA ASN A 35 18.63 -5.43 -3.24
C ASN A 35 18.26 -4.02 -3.73
N SER A 36 17.74 -3.17 -2.84
CA SER A 36 17.26 -1.82 -3.15
C SER A 36 17.96 -0.76 -2.31
N ASP A 37 18.13 0.42 -2.90
CA ASP A 37 18.41 1.64 -2.15
C ASP A 37 17.09 2.30 -1.66
N ASP A 38 17.21 3.34 -0.85
CA ASP A 38 16.07 4.08 -0.29
C ASP A 38 15.13 4.60 -1.39
N ASN A 39 15.68 5.12 -2.49
CA ASN A 39 14.88 5.64 -3.60
C ASN A 39 14.07 4.53 -4.28
N ARG A 40 14.67 3.35 -4.45
CA ARG A 40 13.99 2.20 -5.02
C ARG A 40 12.93 1.65 -4.07
N MET A 41 13.21 1.62 -2.76
CA MET A 41 12.21 1.22 -1.77
C MET A 41 11.03 2.19 -1.66
N TYR A 42 11.26 3.49 -1.87
CA TYR A 42 10.17 4.45 -2.04
C TYR A 42 9.31 4.09 -3.27
N GLY A 43 9.95 3.75 -4.40
CA GLY A 43 9.28 3.24 -5.60
C GLY A 43 8.47 1.96 -5.35
N VAL A 44 9.01 1.02 -4.57
CA VAL A 44 8.30 -0.20 -4.12
C VAL A 44 7.05 0.16 -3.33
N CYS A 45 7.15 1.06 -2.34
CA CYS A 45 5.99 1.53 -1.57
C CYS A 45 4.94 2.17 -2.49
N GLY A 46 5.38 2.95 -3.46
CA GLY A 46 4.53 3.55 -4.47
C GLY A 46 3.81 2.53 -5.35
N ALA A 47 4.51 1.50 -5.82
CA ALA A 47 3.91 0.43 -6.61
C ALA A 47 2.86 -0.35 -5.81
N ILE A 48 3.14 -0.67 -4.54
CA ILE A 48 2.18 -1.29 -3.61
C ILE A 48 0.96 -0.38 -3.44
N ALA A 49 1.16 0.91 -3.10
CA ALA A 49 0.06 1.86 -2.94
C ALA A 49 -0.77 2.05 -4.22
N ASN A 50 -0.13 1.96 -5.40
CA ASN A 50 -0.82 2.03 -6.67
C ASN A 50 -1.76 0.84 -6.91
N ALA A 51 -1.36 -0.38 -6.51
CA ALA A 51 -2.26 -1.53 -6.52
C ALA A 51 -3.46 -1.33 -5.57
N GLY A 52 -3.22 -0.72 -4.40
CA GLY A 52 -4.28 -0.29 -3.48
C GLY A 52 -5.25 0.70 -4.13
N LYS A 53 -4.74 1.75 -4.77
CA LYS A 53 -5.54 2.74 -5.51
C LYS A 53 -6.40 2.07 -6.59
N TYR A 54 -5.83 1.17 -7.38
CA TYR A 54 -6.57 0.41 -8.39
C TYR A 54 -7.71 -0.42 -7.76
N ALA A 55 -7.43 -1.12 -6.66
CA ALA A 55 -8.42 -1.92 -5.97
C ALA A 55 -9.55 -1.08 -5.34
N LEU A 56 -9.26 0.12 -4.83
CA LEU A 56 -10.28 1.08 -4.39
C LEU A 56 -11.22 1.47 -5.54
N GLY A 57 -10.70 1.60 -6.77
CA GLY A 57 -11.53 1.81 -7.96
C GLY A 57 -12.48 0.64 -8.25
N LEU A 58 -12.07 -0.61 -7.96
CA LEU A 58 -12.97 -1.77 -8.07
C LEU A 58 -14.08 -1.75 -7.00
N ILE A 59 -13.79 -1.22 -5.81
CA ILE A 59 -14.72 -1.18 -4.68
C ILE A 59 -15.74 -0.05 -4.84
N TYR A 60 -15.27 1.15 -5.14
CA TYR A 60 -16.12 2.36 -5.18
C TYR A 60 -16.68 2.67 -6.57
N GLY A 61 -16.08 2.15 -7.64
CA GLY A 61 -16.50 2.43 -9.02
C GLY A 61 -16.62 3.93 -9.29
N ASP A 62 -17.79 4.38 -9.73
CA ASP A 62 -18.07 5.78 -10.05
C ASP A 62 -18.04 6.72 -8.82
N GLN A 63 -18.07 6.17 -7.60
CA GLN A 63 -17.98 6.93 -6.34
C GLN A 63 -16.53 7.10 -5.85
N MET A 64 -15.55 6.58 -6.58
CA MET A 64 -14.14 6.75 -6.22
C MET A 64 -13.80 8.25 -6.21
N ALA A 65 -13.12 8.71 -5.15
CA ALA A 65 -12.66 10.09 -5.06
C ALA A 65 -11.75 10.43 -6.25
N GLN A 66 -12.02 11.58 -6.87
CA GLN A 66 -11.30 12.15 -8.01
C GLN A 66 -10.58 13.43 -7.58
N PRO A 67 -9.28 13.34 -7.23
CA PRO A 67 -8.49 14.50 -6.78
C PRO A 67 -8.53 15.68 -7.76
N GLU A 68 -8.59 15.42 -9.06
CA GLU A 68 -8.72 16.42 -10.12
C GLU A 68 -10.05 17.21 -10.08
N ARG A 69 -11.07 16.68 -9.39
CA ARG A 69 -12.36 17.35 -9.13
C ARG A 69 -12.43 17.98 -7.74
N GLY A 70 -11.37 17.86 -6.94
CA GLY A 70 -11.32 18.32 -5.56
C GLY A 70 -11.84 17.32 -4.52
N ASP A 71 -12.22 16.10 -4.93
CA ASP A 71 -12.58 15.04 -4.01
C ASP A 71 -11.32 14.44 -3.37
N MET A 72 -11.40 14.01 -2.12
CA MET A 72 -10.26 13.42 -1.42
C MET A 72 -10.66 12.17 -0.65
N PHE A 73 -9.76 11.19 -0.62
CA PHE A 73 -9.81 10.15 0.39
C PHE A 73 -9.47 10.75 1.75
N VAL A 74 -10.29 10.43 2.74
CA VAL A 74 -10.09 10.83 4.13
C VAL A 74 -9.86 9.58 4.97
N LEU A 75 -8.92 9.67 5.90
CA LEU A 75 -8.65 8.63 6.88
C LEU A 75 -9.39 8.96 8.18
N GLU A 76 -10.28 8.08 8.61
CA GLU A 76 -10.99 8.20 9.88
C GLU A 76 -10.56 7.10 10.85
N GLU A 77 -10.19 7.49 12.07
CA GLU A 77 -9.97 6.55 13.17
C GLU A 77 -11.31 6.18 13.81
N LEU A 78 -11.83 4.99 13.51
CA LEU A 78 -13.06 4.49 14.14
C LEU A 78 -12.93 4.34 15.67
N LYS A 79 -11.72 4.05 16.14
CA LYS A 79 -11.35 4.04 17.56
C LYS A 79 -10.20 5.02 17.78
N PRO A 80 -10.40 6.12 18.52
CA PRO A 80 -9.35 7.09 18.79
C PRO A 80 -8.11 6.44 19.43
N GLY A 81 -6.93 6.84 18.96
CA GLY A 81 -5.64 6.38 19.48
C GLY A 81 -5.09 5.15 18.76
N THR A 82 -5.85 4.54 17.83
CA THR A 82 -5.41 3.33 17.12
C THR A 82 -4.08 3.55 16.37
N PHE A 83 -3.87 4.73 15.79
CA PHE A 83 -2.62 5.05 15.10
C PHE A 83 -1.49 5.50 16.03
N ALA A 84 -1.81 5.93 17.26
CA ALA A 84 -0.78 6.22 18.25
C ALA A 84 -0.19 4.92 18.82
N ASP A 85 -1.03 3.90 18.99
CA ASP A 85 -0.63 2.59 19.53
C ASP A 85 0.11 1.72 18.49
N ASP A 86 -0.07 1.99 17.18
CA ASP A 86 0.53 1.24 16.07
C ASP A 86 1.04 2.20 14.97
N PRO A 87 2.26 2.73 15.11
CA PRO A 87 2.83 3.69 14.15
C PRO A 87 3.07 3.10 12.76
N ALA A 88 3.38 1.81 12.64
CA ALA A 88 3.54 1.12 11.37
C ALA A 88 2.22 1.09 10.58
N LYS A 89 1.11 0.78 11.24
CA LYS A 89 -0.23 0.85 10.64
C LYS A 89 -0.64 2.28 10.31
N ALA A 90 -0.26 3.25 11.15
CA ALA A 90 -0.48 4.67 10.88
C ALA A 90 0.25 5.12 9.61
N PHE A 91 1.52 4.72 9.45
CA PHE A 91 2.29 4.94 8.23
C PHE A 91 1.56 4.35 7.01
N ALA A 92 1.21 3.06 7.07
CA ALA A 92 0.59 2.35 5.95
C ALA A 92 -0.70 3.06 5.46
N ALA A 93 -1.58 3.43 6.40
CA ALA A 93 -2.83 4.09 6.08
C ALA A 93 -2.62 5.51 5.52
N ARG A 94 -1.76 6.31 6.17
CA ARG A 94 -1.46 7.69 5.73
C ARG A 94 -0.74 7.72 4.38
N PHE A 95 0.20 6.82 4.16
CA PHE A 95 0.94 6.72 2.90
C PHE A 95 0.00 6.36 1.75
N LEU A 96 -0.87 5.36 1.93
CA LEU A 96 -1.84 4.98 0.91
C LEU A 96 -2.80 6.13 0.59
N VAL A 97 -3.33 6.82 1.61
CA VAL A 97 -4.27 7.94 1.40
C VAL A 97 -3.58 9.11 0.68
N ALA A 98 -2.38 9.49 1.11
CA ALA A 98 -1.59 10.54 0.43
C ALA A 98 -1.32 10.15 -1.04
N TRP A 99 -0.94 8.88 -1.29
CA TRP A 99 -0.74 8.36 -2.65
C TRP A 99 -2.03 8.42 -3.49
N CYS A 100 -3.18 8.08 -2.90
CA CYS A 100 -4.47 8.14 -3.60
C CYS A 100 -4.86 9.57 -3.97
N ASN A 101 -4.57 10.52 -3.08
CA ASN A 101 -4.81 11.96 -3.24
C ASN A 101 -3.75 12.68 -4.09
N ASP A 102 -2.78 11.95 -4.64
CA ASP A 102 -1.64 12.49 -5.41
C ASP A 102 -0.74 13.48 -4.63
N ASP A 103 -0.78 13.40 -3.29
CA ASP A 103 0.05 14.19 -2.39
C ASP A 103 1.44 13.56 -2.23
N ARG A 104 2.30 13.83 -3.23
CA ARG A 104 3.65 13.24 -3.31
C ARG A 104 4.57 13.75 -2.22
N ASP A 105 4.46 15.03 -1.86
CA ASP A 105 5.26 15.64 -0.81
C ASP A 105 5.03 14.93 0.53
N THR A 106 3.77 14.65 0.86
CA THR A 106 3.44 13.87 2.07
C THR A 106 3.95 12.43 1.97
N THR A 107 3.83 11.75 0.83
CA THR A 107 4.38 10.38 0.70
C THR A 107 5.90 10.32 0.89
N VAL A 108 6.64 11.31 0.37
CA VAL A 108 8.09 11.43 0.58
C VAL A 108 8.40 11.72 2.04
N ALA A 109 7.67 12.64 2.68
CA ALA A 109 7.87 12.96 4.09
C ALA A 109 7.62 11.75 5.01
N LEU A 110 6.53 11.01 4.78
CA LEU A 110 6.19 9.80 5.52
C LEU A 110 7.27 8.72 5.35
N PHE A 111 7.72 8.48 4.11
CA PHE A 111 8.75 7.48 3.84
C PHE A 111 10.08 7.84 4.51
N ASN A 112 10.52 9.10 4.39
CA ASN A 112 11.73 9.57 5.05
C ASN A 112 11.64 9.50 6.58
N ALA A 113 10.47 9.72 7.16
CA ALA A 113 10.25 9.54 8.59
C ALA A 113 10.35 8.06 8.99
N ALA A 114 9.74 7.15 8.21
CA ALA A 114 9.81 5.71 8.45
C ALA A 114 11.25 5.18 8.34
N LEU A 115 12.01 5.60 7.31
CA LEU A 115 13.42 5.22 7.11
C LEU A 115 14.32 5.55 8.31
N ARG A 116 14.01 6.61 9.05
CA ARG A 116 14.77 7.04 10.24
C ARG A 116 14.28 6.38 11.53
N SER A 117 13.21 5.61 11.46
CA SER A 117 12.61 4.93 12.61
C SER A 117 13.08 3.49 12.70
N GLU A 118 13.02 2.92 13.90
CA GLU A 118 13.24 1.49 14.11
C GLU A 118 12.11 0.63 13.50
N GLN A 119 10.98 1.24 13.14
CA GLN A 119 9.78 0.56 12.62
C GLN A 119 9.70 0.58 11.08
N TYR A 120 10.82 0.82 10.38
CA TYR A 120 10.82 0.91 8.92
C TYR A 120 10.28 -0.36 8.25
N VAL A 121 10.77 -1.54 8.67
CA VAL A 121 10.39 -2.83 8.10
C VAL A 121 8.92 -3.13 8.39
N GLU A 122 8.47 -2.87 9.62
CA GLU A 122 7.09 -3.02 10.05
C GLU A 122 6.16 -2.08 9.25
N SER A 123 6.60 -0.86 8.98
CA SER A 123 5.84 0.14 8.21
C SER A 123 5.62 -0.30 6.76
N VAL A 124 6.66 -0.79 6.08
CA VAL A 124 6.54 -1.31 4.71
C VAL A 124 5.70 -2.59 4.68
N SER A 125 5.88 -3.48 5.66
CA SER A 125 5.10 -4.72 5.79
C SER A 125 3.62 -4.41 6.05
N ALA A 126 3.33 -3.44 6.91
CA ALA A 126 1.97 -2.97 7.19
C ALA A 126 1.32 -2.36 5.95
N LEU A 127 2.07 -1.63 5.12
CA LEU A 127 1.58 -1.12 3.84
C LEU A 127 1.19 -2.26 2.89
N LEU A 128 2.06 -3.26 2.72
CA LEU A 128 1.77 -4.44 1.91
C LEU A 128 0.52 -5.19 2.42
N ALA A 129 0.43 -5.45 3.72
CA ALA A 129 -0.70 -6.14 4.32
C ALA A 129 -2.02 -5.37 4.18
N ASN A 130 -1.99 -4.06 4.40
CA ASN A 130 -3.17 -3.19 4.26
C ASN A 130 -3.67 -3.17 2.81
N VAL A 131 -2.76 -2.97 1.85
CA VAL A 131 -3.09 -3.01 0.43
C VAL A 131 -3.59 -4.39 0.00
N ALA A 132 -2.97 -5.48 0.45
CA ALA A 132 -3.43 -6.84 0.13
C ALA A 132 -4.87 -7.08 0.60
N GLY A 133 -5.25 -6.56 1.78
CA GLY A 133 -6.63 -6.60 2.27
C GLY A 133 -7.61 -5.87 1.34
N ILE A 134 -7.24 -4.66 0.88
CA ILE A 134 -8.04 -3.87 -0.06
C ILE A 134 -8.15 -4.57 -1.41
N VAL A 135 -7.05 -5.12 -1.93
CA VAL A 135 -7.04 -5.88 -3.20
C VAL A 135 -7.97 -7.09 -3.10
N ARG A 136 -7.90 -7.87 -2.01
CA ARG A 136 -8.81 -8.99 -1.80
C ARG A 136 -10.27 -8.55 -1.83
N LEU A 137 -10.61 -7.47 -1.13
CA LEU A 137 -11.95 -6.90 -1.14
C LEU A 137 -12.38 -6.46 -2.54
N GLY A 138 -11.53 -5.74 -3.27
CA GLY A 138 -11.83 -5.28 -4.64
C GLY A 138 -12.01 -6.43 -5.64
N LEU A 139 -11.24 -7.51 -5.51
CA LEU A 139 -11.42 -8.72 -6.32
C LEU A 139 -12.75 -9.40 -6.01
N ASP A 140 -13.18 -9.43 -4.76
CA ASP A 140 -14.47 -9.99 -4.38
C ASP A 140 -15.64 -9.12 -4.87
N GLU A 141 -15.53 -7.79 -4.84
CA GLU A 141 -16.51 -6.90 -5.46
C GLU A 141 -16.58 -7.09 -6.99
N LYS A 142 -15.45 -7.24 -7.67
CA LYS A 142 -15.42 -7.54 -9.12
C LYS A 142 -16.14 -8.85 -9.44
N LYS A 143 -15.99 -9.90 -8.62
CA LYS A 143 -16.71 -11.17 -8.78
C LYS A 143 -18.23 -11.00 -8.61
N LYS A 144 -18.66 -10.15 -7.67
CA LYS A 144 -20.09 -9.84 -7.44
C LYS A 144 -20.68 -8.98 -8.56
N GLY A 145 -19.89 -8.05 -9.12
CA GLY A 145 -20.27 -7.11 -10.18
C GLY A 145 -20.48 -7.72 -11.57
N GLY A 146 -20.04 -8.95 -11.82
CA GLY A 146 -20.30 -9.70 -13.07
C GLY A 146 -21.76 -10.15 -13.29
N ARG A 147 -22.72 -9.57 -12.57
CA ARG A 147 -24.18 -9.81 -12.66
C ARG A 147 -24.98 -8.51 -12.79
N ARG A 148 -24.46 -7.50 -13.48
CA ARG A 148 -25.24 -6.32 -13.88
C ARG A 148 -25.20 -6.15 -15.38
#